data_AF-A0A1G6C588-F1
#
_entry.id   AF-A0A1G6C588-F1
#
_cell.length_a   1.000
_cell.length_b   1.000
_cell.length_c   1.000
_cell.angle_alpha   90.00
_cell.angle_beta   90.00
_cell.angle_gamma   90.00
#
_symmetry.space_group_name_H-M   'P 1'
#
loop_
_entity.id
_entity.type
_entity.pdbx_description
1 polymer ?
#
loop_
_entity_poly.entity_id
_entity_poly.type
_entity_poly.pdbx_seq_one_letter_code
_entity_poly.pdbx_strand_id
1 'polypeptide(L)'
;MIVSGPCFEIWFLCHYGYSTKVFSKNEDVINELKMKLPEYDKNKEDMYELLQKKQDEAIVNAKKLEKYNMQCGKIPHTVEFMPSTDVYRIIETIREVENV
;
A
#
# COMPACT_ATOMS: atom_id res chain seq x y z
N MET A 1 2.28 -19.97 0.33
CA MET A 1 1.89 -19.49 -1.01
C MET A 1 2.17 -17.99 -1.01
N ILE A 2 3.03 -17.47 -1.90
CA ILE A 2 3.24 -16.01 -2.03
C ILE A 2 2.19 -15.52 -3.02
N VAL A 3 1.30 -14.63 -2.58
CA VAL A 3 0.27 -14.05 -3.43
C VAL A 3 0.86 -12.85 -4.16
N SER A 4 0.92 -12.88 -5.48
CA SER A 4 1.46 -11.80 -6.33
C SER A 4 0.42 -10.69 -6.57
N GLY A 5 -0.08 -10.08 -5.49
CA GLY A 5 -0.98 -8.93 -5.56
C GLY A 5 -0.21 -7.60 -5.77
N PRO A 6 -0.90 -6.50 -6.13
CA PRO A 6 -0.34 -5.16 -6.32
C PRO A 6 0.05 -4.48 -4.99
N CYS A 7 0.91 -5.13 -4.21
CA CYS A 7 1.28 -4.71 -2.85
C CYS A 7 1.92 -3.31 -2.80
N PHE A 8 2.75 -2.97 -3.79
CA PHE A 8 3.41 -1.67 -3.88
C PHE A 8 2.48 -0.58 -4.39
N GLU A 9 1.63 -0.87 -5.37
CA GLU A 9 0.66 0.11 -5.86
C GLU A 9 -0.39 0.43 -4.77
N ILE A 10 -0.81 -0.55 -3.97
CA ILE A 10 -1.64 -0.31 -2.78
C ILE A 10 -0.88 0.53 -1.74
N TRP A 11 0.40 0.26 -1.51
CA TRP A 11 1.24 1.10 -0.64
C TRP A 11 1.29 2.55 -1.11
N PHE A 12 1.47 2.79 -2.41
CA PHE A 12 1.44 4.14 -2.97
C PHE A 12 0.08 4.80 -2.79
N LEU A 13 -1.02 4.10 -3.05
CA LEU A 13 -2.37 4.61 -2.80
C LEU A 13 -2.59 5.03 -1.34
N CYS A 14 -2.02 4.29 -0.37
CA CYS A 14 -2.11 4.64 1.05
C CYS A 14 -1.52 6.01 1.38
N HIS A 15 -0.56 6.54 0.61
CA HIS A 15 -0.01 7.90 0.80
C HIS A 15 -1.02 9.00 0.41
N TYR A 16 -1.96 8.66 -0.47
CA TYR A 16 -2.98 9.58 -0.99
C TYR A 16 -4.38 9.26 -0.45
N GLY A 17 -4.47 8.45 0.62
CA GLY A 17 -5.68 8.24 1.39
C GLY A 17 -6.09 6.78 1.55
N TYR A 18 -7.00 6.57 2.51
CA TYR A 18 -7.58 5.27 2.81
C TYR A 18 -8.64 4.86 1.79
N SER A 19 -8.60 3.60 1.33
CA SER A 19 -9.61 3.00 0.47
C SER A 19 -9.70 1.49 0.72
N THR A 20 -10.91 0.95 0.70
CA THR A 20 -11.18 -0.51 0.76
C THR A 20 -11.58 -1.07 -0.61
N LYS A 21 -11.42 -0.28 -1.68
CA LYS A 21 -11.78 -0.66 -3.04
C LYS A 21 -11.02 -1.93 -3.45
N VAL A 22 -11.75 -2.98 -3.80
CA VAL A 22 -11.17 -4.20 -4.35
C VAL A 22 -10.88 -3.98 -5.83
N PHE A 23 -9.70 -4.38 -6.26
CA PHE A 23 -9.26 -4.29 -7.65
C PHE A 23 -9.09 -5.69 -8.21
N SER A 24 -9.80 -5.98 -9.30
CA SER A 24 -9.74 -7.29 -9.95
C SER A 24 -8.54 -7.41 -10.89
N LYS A 25 -8.00 -6.28 -11.36
CA LYS A 25 -6.82 -6.21 -12.24
C LYS A 25 -5.82 -5.20 -11.72
N ASN A 26 -4.53 -5.46 -11.95
CA ASN A 26 -3.46 -4.52 -11.61
C ASN A 26 -3.63 -3.16 -12.33
N GLU A 27 -4.14 -3.17 -13.56
CA GLU A 27 -4.44 -1.96 -14.34
C GLU A 27 -5.42 -1.03 -13.61
N ASP A 28 -6.41 -1.59 -12.90
CA ASP A 28 -7.40 -0.78 -12.16
C ASP A 28 -6.75 -0.06 -10.98
N VAL A 29 -5.78 -0.69 -10.31
CA VAL A 29 -4.99 -0.07 -9.23
C VAL A 29 -4.12 1.05 -9.77
N ILE A 30 -3.46 0.81 -10.92
CA ILE A 30 -2.61 1.79 -11.56
C ILE A 30 -3.43 3.00 -12.01
N ASN A 31 -4.62 2.79 -12.56
CA ASN A 31 -5.52 3.87 -12.96
C ASN A 31 -5.98 4.70 -11.76
N GLU A 32 -6.36 4.05 -10.65
CA GLU A 32 -6.69 4.75 -9.40
C GLU A 32 -5.50 5.55 -8.87
N LEU A 33 -4.30 4.96 -8.91
CA LEU A 33 -3.07 5.63 -8.48
C LEU A 33 -2.80 6.85 -9.35
N LYS A 34 -2.93 6.73 -10.67
CA LYS A 34 -2.78 7.85 -11.61
C LYS A 34 -3.82 8.96 -11.43
N MET A 35 -5.01 8.66 -10.89
CA MET A 35 -5.96 9.72 -10.54
C MET A 35 -5.47 10.59 -9.38
N LYS A 36 -4.66 10.03 -8.47
CA LYS A 36 -4.12 10.74 -7.29
C LYS A 36 -2.70 11.25 -7.51
N LEU A 37 -1.94 10.58 -8.36
CA LEU A 37 -0.57 10.87 -8.77
C LEU A 37 -0.46 10.74 -10.30
N PRO A 38 -0.89 11.75 -11.07
CA PRO A 38 -0.94 11.68 -12.54
C PRO A 38 0.39 11.34 -13.20
N GLU A 39 1.50 11.80 -12.63
CA GLU A 39 2.86 11.50 -13.08
C GLU A 39 3.39 10.11 -12.69
N TYR A 40 2.58 9.23 -12.09
CA TYR A 40 3.04 7.90 -11.70
C TYR A 40 3.54 7.08 -12.91
N ASP A 41 4.81 6.67 -12.82
CA ASP A 41 5.44 5.66 -13.66
C ASP A 41 6.26 4.71 -12.77
N LYS A 42 6.37 3.45 -13.16
CA LYS A 42 7.08 2.43 -12.37
C LYS A 42 8.57 2.73 -12.22
N ASN A 43 9.16 3.42 -13.20
CA ASN A 43 10.57 3.76 -13.24
C ASN A 43 10.83 5.22 -12.87
N LYS A 44 9.84 5.91 -12.29
CA LYS A 44 9.99 7.30 -11.88
C LYS A 44 10.99 7.40 -10.73
N GLU A 45 12.05 8.16 -10.94
CA GLU A 45 13.20 8.23 -10.02
C GLU A 45 12.88 8.99 -8.72
N ASP A 46 12.01 10.00 -8.78
CA ASP A 46 11.63 10.87 -7.67
C ASP A 46 10.45 10.34 -6.82
N MET A 47 10.09 9.07 -6.98
CA MET A 47 8.98 8.47 -6.23
C MET A 47 9.22 8.48 -4.72
N TYR A 48 10.47 8.29 -4.28
CA TYR A 48 10.79 8.27 -2.86
C TYR A 48 10.51 9.62 -2.21
N GLU A 49 11.00 10.71 -2.81
CA GLU A 49 10.86 12.08 -2.31
C GLU A 49 9.40 12.54 -2.25
N LEU A 50 8.57 12.08 -3.20
CA LEU A 50 7.14 12.35 -3.23
C LEU A 50 6.41 11.62 -2.08
N LEU A 51 6.75 10.36 -1.84
CA LEU A 51 6.06 9.50 -0.88
C LEU A 51 6.53 9.73 0.56
N GLN A 52 7.82 9.98 0.79
CA GLN A 52 8.41 10.12 2.12
C GLN A 52 7.66 11.14 3.00
N LYS A 53 7.23 12.26 2.41
CA LYS A 53 6.49 13.33 3.09
C LYS A 53 5.14 12.88 3.67
N LYS A 54 4.59 11.80 3.15
CA LYS A 54 3.27 11.24 3.48
C LYS A 54 3.38 9.83 4.08
N GLN A 55 4.59 9.40 4.43
CA GLN A 55 4.85 8.04 4.85
C GLN A 55 4.11 7.67 6.13
N ASP A 56 3.97 8.59 7.09
CA ASP A 56 3.20 8.35 8.31
C ASP A 56 1.71 8.16 8.02
N GLU A 57 1.15 8.95 7.08
CA GLU A 57 -0.23 8.78 6.60
C GLU A 57 -0.41 7.39 5.95
N ALA A 58 0.58 6.96 5.16
CA ALA A 58 0.55 5.66 4.49
C ALA A 58 0.59 4.51 5.50
N ILE A 59 1.42 4.59 6.55
CA ILE A 59 1.46 3.59 7.63
C ILE A 59 0.10 3.49 8.31
N VAL A 60 -0.51 4.61 8.69
CA VAL A 60 -1.83 4.64 9.34
C VAL A 60 -2.89 4.01 8.43
N ASN A 61 -2.92 4.38 7.15
CA ASN A 61 -3.89 3.88 6.19
C ASN A 61 -3.70 2.38 5.90
N ALA A 62 -2.46 1.90 5.79
CA ALA A 62 -2.15 0.48 5.58
C ALA A 62 -2.57 -0.38 6.78
N LYS A 63 -2.27 0.07 8.02
CA LYS A 63 -2.73 -0.59 9.25
C LYS A 63 -4.26 -0.64 9.35
N LYS A 64 -4.92 0.46 9.00
CA LYS A 64 -6.39 0.52 8.97
C LYS A 64 -6.97 -0.47 7.95
N LEU A 65 -6.31 -0.62 6.80
CA LEU A 65 -6.74 -1.54 5.76
C LEU A 65 -6.54 -3.01 6.15
N GLU A 66 -5.41 -3.34 6.76
CA GLU A 66 -5.17 -4.65 7.34
C GLU A 66 -6.26 -5.02 8.35
N LYS A 67 -6.51 -4.12 9.32
CA LYS A 67 -7.54 -4.30 10.35
C LYS A 67 -8.92 -4.50 9.73
N TYR A 68 -9.27 -3.73 8.70
CA TYR A 68 -10.52 -3.89 7.97
C TYR A 68 -10.64 -5.28 7.35
N ASN A 69 -9.61 -5.77 6.65
CA ASN A 69 -9.67 -7.09 6.03
C ASN A 69 -9.80 -8.21 7.07
N MET A 70 -9.08 -8.11 8.20
CA MET A 70 -9.24 -9.03 9.32
C MET A 70 -10.65 -9.02 9.89
N GLN A 71 -11.27 -7.84 10.05
CA GLN A 71 -12.65 -7.70 10.52
C GLN A 71 -13.69 -8.27 9.54
N CYS A 72 -13.39 -8.24 8.24
CA CYS A 72 -14.20 -8.90 7.21
C CYS A 72 -14.01 -10.42 7.18
N GLY A 73 -13.19 -11.01 8.07
CA GLY A 73 -12.92 -12.44 8.11
C GLY A 73 -12.01 -12.95 7.01
N LYS A 74 -11.33 -12.04 6.28
CA LYS A 74 -10.37 -12.43 5.24
C LYS A 74 -9.10 -12.99 5.87
N ILE A 75 -8.53 -14.01 5.25
CA ILE A 75 -7.35 -14.71 5.77
C ILE A 75 -6.08 -14.01 5.26
N PRO A 76 -5.19 -13.51 6.14
CA PRO A 76 -3.92 -12.90 5.73
C PRO A 76 -3.12 -13.76 4.76
N HIS A 77 -2.35 -13.12 3.87
CA HIS A 77 -1.51 -13.78 2.85
C HIS A 77 -2.30 -14.68 1.87
N THR A 78 -3.57 -14.36 1.63
CA THR A 78 -4.39 -14.96 0.57
C THR A 78 -4.84 -13.89 -0.43
N VAL A 79 -5.30 -14.31 -1.61
CA VAL A 79 -5.89 -13.41 -2.62
C VAL A 79 -7.11 -12.66 -2.08
N GLU A 80 -7.83 -13.24 -1.12
CA GLU A 80 -9.00 -12.62 -0.50
C GLU A 80 -8.62 -11.45 0.41
N PHE A 81 -7.38 -11.46 0.94
CA PHE A 81 -6.81 -10.38 1.76
C PHE A 81 -6.34 -9.20 0.91
N MET A 82 -7.14 -8.82 -0.08
CA MET A 82 -6.88 -7.67 -0.94
C MET A 82 -8.07 -6.68 -0.86
N PRO A 83 -7.81 -5.37 -0.98
CA PRO A 83 -6.49 -4.75 -1.07
C PRO A 83 -5.76 -4.76 0.28
N SER A 84 -4.44 -4.97 0.29
CA SER A 84 -3.59 -4.87 1.48
C SER A 84 -2.13 -4.63 1.07
N THR A 85 -1.29 -4.27 2.02
CA THR A 85 0.15 -4.13 1.84
C THR A 85 0.88 -4.36 3.15
N ASP A 86 1.98 -5.12 3.11
CA ASP A 86 2.86 -5.37 4.26
C ASP A 86 4.06 -4.40 4.29
N VAL A 87 4.17 -3.48 3.32
CA VAL A 87 5.32 -2.56 3.21
C VAL A 87 5.49 -1.70 4.47
N TYR A 88 4.39 -1.29 5.12
CA TYR A 88 4.47 -0.52 6.36
C TYR A 88 5.25 -1.26 7.46
N ARG A 89 5.18 -2.60 7.52
CA ARG A 89 5.92 -3.40 8.52
C ARG A 89 7.42 -3.29 8.29
N ILE A 90 7.85 -3.38 7.03
CA ILE A 90 9.26 -3.24 6.63
C ILE A 90 9.76 -1.84 7.03
N ILE A 91 8.97 -0.80 6.72
CA ILE A 91 9.30 0.58 7.06
C ILE A 91 9.42 0.79 8.58
N GLU A 92 8.48 0.24 9.36
CA GLU A 92 8.53 0.33 10.82
C GLU A 92 9.75 -0.40 11.38
N THR A 93 10.06 -1.61 10.89
CA THR A 93 11.27 -2.35 11.28
C THR A 93 12.54 -1.57 10.95
N ILE A 94 12.64 -0.95 9.77
CA ILE A 94 13.80 -0.11 9.42
C ILE A 94 13.92 1.07 10.37
N ARG A 95 12.82 1.79 10.62
CA ARG A 95 12.79 2.93 11.56
C ARG A 95 13.20 2.51 12.96
N GLU A 96 12.77 1.35 13.43
CA GLU A 96 13.18 0.83 14.73
C GLU A 96 14.68 0.58 14.80
N VAL A 97 15.27 -0.02 13.77
CA VAL A 97 16.72 -0.30 13.71
C VAL A 97 17.56 0.98 13.59
N GLU A 98 17.10 1.99 12.85
CA GLU A 98 17.80 3.28 12.70
C GLU A 98 17.75 4.16 13.97
N ASN A 99 16.78 3.90 14.86
CA ASN A 99 16.63 4.61 16.13
C ASN A 99 17.38 3.92 17.30
N VAL A 100 18.20 2.90 17.03
CA VAL A 100 19.09 2.22 18.00
C VAL A 100 20.50 2.77 17.93
#